data_AF-A0A328SJC6-F1
#
_entry.id   AF-A0A328SJC6-F1
#
_cell.length_a   1.000
_cell.length_b   1.000
_cell.length_c   1.000
_cell.angle_alpha   90.00
_cell.angle_beta   90.00
_cell.angle_gamma   90.00
#
_symmetry.space_group_name_H-M   'P 1'
#
loop_
_entity.id
_entity.type
_entity.pdbx_description
1 polymer ?
#
loop_
_entity_poly.entity_id
_entity_poly.type
_entity_poly.pdbx_seq_one_letter_code
_entity_poly.pdbx_strand_id
1 'polypeptide(L)'
;MIKKFLITGEIYERKKRYVIFSSGEEYVFNIKKSKSSDNPSEEDKKVLLNLREKELVNKLLKERDNFWYSVNFKDENGEEVHISNIKCFTHPSLISYELEQYRSALYN
;
A
#
# COMPACT_ATOMS: atom_id res chain seq x y z
N MET A 1 -9.17 -8.43 -19.90
CA MET A 1 -8.27 -8.95 -18.86
C MET A 1 -7.96 -7.81 -17.90
N ILE A 2 -8.17 -8.00 -16.60
CA ILE A 2 -7.69 -7.04 -15.59
C ILE A 2 -6.16 -7.21 -15.51
N LYS A 3 -5.41 -6.13 -15.75
CA LYS A 3 -3.94 -6.15 -15.65
C LYS A 3 -3.57 -6.46 -14.19
N LYS A 4 -2.73 -7.47 -13.97
CA LYS A 4 -2.23 -7.78 -12.62
C LYS A 4 -1.36 -6.62 -12.12
N PHE A 5 -1.61 -6.16 -10.90
CA PHE A 5 -0.78 -5.15 -10.26
C PHE A 5 -0.73 -5.30 -8.74
N LEU A 6 0.28 -4.71 -8.14
CA LEU A 6 0.48 -4.51 -6.71
C LEU A 6 0.70 -3.01 -6.46
N ILE A 7 -0.11 -2.41 -5.60
CA ILE A 7 0.14 -1.08 -5.06
C ILE A 7 0.65 -1.24 -3.64
N THR A 8 1.72 -0.52 -3.32
CA THR A 8 2.22 -0.40 -1.94
C THR A 8 2.14 1.04 -1.47
N GLY A 9 2.23 1.25 -0.16
CA GLY A 9 2.30 2.58 0.46
C GLY A 9 2.67 2.47 1.94
N GLU A 10 3.23 3.54 2.51
CA GLU A 10 3.75 3.53 3.87
C GLU A 10 3.33 4.78 4.64
N ILE A 11 2.97 4.61 5.91
CA ILE A 11 2.87 5.70 6.88
C ILE A 11 4.01 5.54 7.88
N TYR A 12 5.05 6.34 7.72
CA TYR A 12 6.31 6.22 8.45
C TYR A 12 6.14 6.43 9.95
N GLU A 13 5.40 7.47 10.34
CA GLU A 13 5.14 7.87 11.74
C GLU A 13 4.48 6.73 12.52
N ARG A 14 3.65 5.95 11.81
CA ARG A 14 2.88 4.84 12.37
C ARG A 14 3.56 3.48 12.17
N LYS A 15 4.70 3.45 11.46
CA LYS A 15 5.42 2.22 11.08
C LYS A 15 4.49 1.18 10.45
N LYS A 16 3.56 1.64 9.61
CA LYS A 16 2.61 0.79 8.90
C LYS A 16 2.91 0.81 7.41
N ARG A 17 2.74 -0.36 6.79
CA ARG A 17 2.86 -0.55 5.36
C ARG A 17 1.60 -1.21 4.82
N TYR A 18 1.18 -0.78 3.65
CA TYR A 18 -0.07 -1.16 3.01
C TYR A 18 0.24 -1.80 1.67
N VAL A 19 -0.50 -2.86 1.35
CA VAL A 19 -0.33 -3.62 0.11
C VAL A 19 -1.71 -3.93 -0.45
N ILE A 20 -1.93 -3.63 -1.73
CA ILE A 20 -3.19 -3.84 -2.44
C ILE A 20 -2.92 -4.56 -3.75
N PHE A 21 -3.50 -5.73 -3.91
CA PHE A 21 -3.46 -6.49 -5.16
C PHE A 21 -4.62 -6.11 -6.08
N SER A 22 -4.40 -6.24 -7.38
CA SER A 22 -5.47 -6.10 -8.39
C SER A 22 -6.62 -7.11 -8.22
N SER A 23 -6.40 -8.21 -7.49
CA SER A 23 -7.42 -9.21 -7.12
C SER A 23 -8.42 -8.70 -6.09
N GLY A 24 -8.08 -7.62 -5.38
CA GLY A 24 -8.83 -7.14 -4.23
C GLY A 24 -8.27 -7.60 -2.88
N GLU A 25 -7.23 -8.44 -2.87
CA GLU A 25 -6.53 -8.82 -1.64
C GLU A 25 -5.73 -7.63 -1.09
N GLU A 26 -5.74 -7.47 0.24
CA GLU A 26 -5.08 -6.36 0.93
C GLU A 26 -4.39 -6.85 2.20
N TYR A 27 -3.27 -6.22 2.52
CA TYR A 27 -2.53 -6.52 3.73
C TYR A 27 -2.05 -5.23 4.39
N VAL A 28 -2.12 -5.21 5.72
CA VAL A 28 -1.51 -4.17 6.54
C VAL A 28 -0.41 -4.80 7.38
N PHE A 29 0.81 -4.34 7.16
CA PHE A 29 1.98 -4.77 7.90
C PHE A 29 2.28 -3.75 8.99
N ASN A 30 2.22 -4.18 10.25
CA ASN A 30 2.61 -3.38 11.39
C ASN A 30 4.02 -3.75 11.82
N ILE A 31 4.99 -2.93 11.42
CA ILE A 31 6.42 -3.20 11.67
C ILE A 31 6.72 -3.15 13.18
N LYS A 32 6.06 -2.27 13.95
CA LYS A 32 6.25 -2.18 15.41
C LYS A 32 5.84 -3.46 16.14
N LYS A 33 4.82 -4.16 15.63
CA LYS A 33 4.31 -5.41 16.21
C LYS A 33 4.90 -6.66 15.56
N SER A 34 5.78 -6.52 14.56
CA SER A 34 6.33 -7.63 13.77
C SER A 34 5.24 -8.58 13.26
N LYS A 35 4.08 -8.03 12.88
CA LYS A 35 2.88 -8.79 12.50
C LYS A 35 2.16 -8.15 11.32
N SER A 36 1.71 -8.98 10.38
CA SER A 36 0.65 -8.62 9.44
C SER A 36 -0.71 -8.74 10.11
N SER A 37 -1.67 -7.92 9.68
CA SER A 37 -3.07 -8.03 10.05
C SER A 37 -3.92 -8.16 8.80
N ASP A 38 -4.69 -9.24 8.74
CA ASP A 38 -5.75 -9.43 7.74
C ASP A 38 -7.08 -8.81 8.21
N ASN A 39 -7.10 -8.28 9.44
CA ASN A 39 -8.22 -7.52 9.99
C ASN A 39 -7.77 -6.06 10.25
N PRO A 40 -7.73 -5.20 9.22
CA PRO A 40 -7.32 -3.81 9.34
C PRO A 40 -8.23 -3.01 10.28
N SER A 41 -7.67 -2.02 11.00
CA SER A 41 -8.49 -1.06 11.75
C SER A 41 -9.35 -0.21 10.81
N GLU A 42 -10.36 0.50 11.32
CA GLU A 42 -11.18 1.41 10.50
C GLU A 42 -10.32 2.46 9.78
N GLU A 43 -9.32 2.99 10.45
CA GLU A 43 -8.32 3.89 9.87
C GLU A 43 -7.53 3.22 8.73
N ASP A 44 -7.08 1.98 8.93
CA ASP A 44 -6.35 1.23 7.91
C ASP A 44 -7.23 0.98 6.68
N LYS A 45 -8.52 0.67 6.88
CA LYS A 45 -9.50 0.52 5.79
C LYS A 45 -9.63 1.81 4.97
N LYS A 46 -9.59 2.98 5.61
CA LYS A 46 -9.63 4.26 4.87
C LYS A 46 -8.38 4.51 4.07
N VAL A 47 -7.22 4.20 4.62
CA VAL A 47 -5.96 4.27 3.89
C VAL A 47 -6.03 3.38 2.64
N LEU A 48 -6.47 2.13 2.81
CA LEU A 48 -6.64 1.18 1.72
C LEU A 48 -7.65 1.67 0.68
N LEU A 49 -8.78 2.26 1.11
CA LEU A 49 -9.78 2.87 0.23
C LEU A 49 -9.18 4.01 -0.61
N ASN A 50 -8.44 4.92 0.03
CA ASN A 50 -7.80 6.06 -0.62
C ASN A 50 -6.74 5.60 -1.64
N LEU A 51 -5.96 4.57 -1.30
CA LEU A 51 -4.99 3.97 -2.23
C LEU A 51 -5.66 3.25 -3.43
N ARG A 52 -6.95 2.89 -3.30
CA ARG A 52 -7.78 2.30 -4.36
C ARG A 52 -8.52 3.33 -5.21
N GLU A 53 -8.39 4.62 -4.91
CA GLU A 53 -9.08 5.64 -5.70
C GLU A 53 -8.73 5.50 -7.18
N LYS A 54 -9.77 5.42 -8.01
CA LYS A 54 -9.63 5.09 -9.44
C LYS A 54 -8.67 6.03 -10.15
N GLU A 55 -8.69 7.31 -9.79
CA GLU A 55 -7.80 8.32 -10.37
C GLU A 55 -6.34 8.06 -10.00
N LEU A 56 -6.07 7.77 -8.73
CA LEU A 56 -4.74 7.42 -8.24
C LEU A 56 -4.22 6.14 -8.90
N VAL A 57 -5.02 5.07 -8.90
CA VAL A 57 -4.65 3.78 -9.51
C VAL A 57 -4.36 3.96 -11.00
N ASN A 58 -5.21 4.68 -11.73
CA ASN A 58 -4.99 4.93 -13.16
C ASN A 58 -3.73 5.76 -13.43
N LYS A 59 -3.41 6.72 -12.56
CA LYS A 59 -2.16 7.47 -12.63
C LYS A 59 -0.98 6.53 -12.44
N LEU A 60 -0.96 5.77 -11.36
CA LEU A 60 0.13 4.84 -11.03
C LEU A 60 0.35 3.76 -12.10
N LEU A 61 -0.72 3.24 -12.71
CA LEU A 61 -0.63 2.21 -13.76
C LEU A 61 -0.09 2.71 -15.10
N LYS A 62 -0.15 4.02 -15.35
CA LYS A 62 0.40 4.66 -16.57
C LYS A 62 1.88 4.97 -16.43
N GLU A 63 2.38 5.06 -15.21
CA GLU A 63 3.79 5.28 -14.92
C GLU A 63 4.60 3.99 -15.06
N ARG A 64 5.93 4.13 -15.05
CA ARG A 64 6.84 2.97 -14.97
C ARG A 64 6.68 2.25 -13.63
N ASP A 65 6.97 0.95 -13.61
CA ASP A 65 7.05 0.22 -12.34
C ASP A 65 8.02 0.89 -11.37
N ASN A 66 7.70 0.84 -10.08
CA ASN A 66 8.48 1.50 -9.04
C ASN A 66 8.58 3.03 -9.26
N PHE A 67 7.54 3.65 -9.82
CA PHE A 67 7.34 5.10 -9.72
C PHE A 67 6.99 5.47 -8.28
N TRP A 68 7.64 6.50 -7.74
CA TRP A 68 7.47 6.91 -6.34
C TRP A 68 6.47 8.05 -6.27
N TYR A 69 5.45 7.87 -5.43
CA TYR A 69 4.41 8.85 -5.20
C TYR A 69 4.12 9.02 -3.72
N SER A 70 3.62 10.19 -3.34
CA SER A 70 3.17 10.48 -1.98
C SER A 70 1.92 11.34 -2.07
N VAL A 71 1.04 11.22 -1.08
CA VAL A 71 -0.23 11.95 -1.03
C VAL A 71 -0.70 12.09 0.41
N ASN A 72 -1.44 13.17 0.65
CA ASN A 72 -2.08 13.43 1.93
C ASN A 72 -3.58 13.13 1.81
N PHE A 73 -4.12 12.46 2.82
CA PHE A 73 -5.55 12.23 2.98
C PHE A 73 -6.01 12.81 4.32
N LYS A 74 -7.32 13.01 4.48
CA LYS A 74 -7.91 13.33 5.80
C LYS A 74 -8.54 12.09 6.39
N ASP A 75 -8.29 11.84 7.67
CA ASP A 75 -8.98 10.79 8.42
C ASP A 75 -10.35 11.25 8.95
N GLU A 76 -10.98 10.42 9.79
CA GLU A 76 -12.29 10.71 10.41
C GLU A 76 -12.29 11.88 11.38
N ASN A 77 -11.13 12.15 11.99
CA ASN A 77 -10.95 13.24 12.95
C ASN A 77 -10.55 14.54 12.23
N GLY A 78 -10.41 14.50 10.91
CA GLY A 78 -9.90 15.60 10.11
C GLY A 78 -8.39 15.76 10.19
N GLU A 79 -7.67 14.80 10.78
CA GLU A 79 -6.21 14.79 10.83
C GLU A 79 -5.65 14.42 9.45
N GLU A 80 -4.55 15.08 9.09
CA GLU A 80 -3.85 14.79 7.84
C GLU A 80 -3.01 13.52 7.99
N VAL A 81 -3.30 12.54 7.14
CA VAL A 81 -2.56 11.29 7.03
C VAL A 81 -1.68 11.36 5.79
N HIS A 82 -0.37 11.42 6.01
CA HIS A 82 0.62 11.36 4.94
C HIS A 82 0.92 9.90 4.57
N ILE A 83 0.65 9.53 3.31
CA ILE A 83 1.07 8.25 2.76
C ILE A 83 2.18 8.49 1.76
N SER A 84 3.29 7.81 2.00
CA SER A 84 4.55 7.94 1.28
C SER A 84 4.91 6.63 0.58
N ASN A 85 5.94 6.65 -0.26
CA ASN A 85 6.46 5.50 -1.00
C ASN A 85 5.38 4.70 -1.72
N ILE A 86 4.37 5.39 -2.24
CA ILE A 86 3.34 4.74 -3.03
C ILE A 86 3.96 4.32 -4.34
N LYS A 87 3.94 3.02 -4.60
CA LYS A 87 4.50 2.41 -5.79
C LYS A 87 3.49 1.48 -6.41
N CYS A 88 3.56 1.35 -7.72
CA CYS A 88 2.80 0.34 -8.45
C CYS A 88 3.77 -0.58 -9.19
N PHE A 89 3.49 -1.89 -9.09
CA PHE A 89 4.24 -2.94 -9.76
C PHE A 89 3.26 -3.77 -10.58
N THR A 90 3.60 -4.00 -11.84
CA THR A 90 2.78 -4.71 -12.82
C THR A 90 3.50 -5.92 -13.40
N HIS A 91 4.82 -5.97 -13.31
CA HIS A 91 5.61 -7.15 -13.64
C HIS A 91 5.57 -8.20 -12.51
N PRO A 92 5.22 -9.47 -12.81
CA PRO A 92 5.08 -10.51 -11.80
C PRO A 92 6.31 -10.72 -10.90
N SER A 93 7.51 -10.66 -11.47
CA SER A 93 8.76 -10.82 -10.69
C SER A 93 8.97 -9.69 -9.68
N LEU A 94 8.64 -8.45 -10.05
CA LEU A 94 8.72 -7.28 -9.15
C LEU A 94 7.65 -7.36 -8.05
N ILE A 95 6.43 -7.82 -8.39
CA ILE A 95 5.37 -8.05 -7.40
C ILE A 95 5.82 -9.06 -6.35
N SER A 96 6.36 -10.20 -6.77
CA SER A 96 6.87 -11.22 -5.85
C SER A 96 8.02 -10.70 -5.00
N TYR A 97 8.98 -9.98 -5.61
CA TYR A 97 10.11 -9.41 -4.89
C TYR A 97 9.66 -8.42 -3.80
N GLU A 98 8.78 -7.47 -4.13
CA GLU A 98 8.33 -6.45 -3.18
C GLU A 98 7.54 -7.07 -2.01
N LEU A 99 6.68 -8.05 -2.29
CA LEU A 99 5.93 -8.74 -1.24
C LEU A 99 6.87 -9.46 -0.25
N GLU A 100 7.92 -10.11 -0.74
CA GLU A 100 8.91 -10.77 0.10
C GLU A 100 9.70 -9.75 0.94
N GLN A 101 10.07 -8.59 0.37
CA GLN A 101 10.69 -7.50 1.16
C GLN A 101 9.82 -7.05 2.34
N TYR A 102 8.49 -6.95 2.12
CA TYR A 102 7.55 -6.56 3.17
C TYR A 102 7.39 -7.64 4.24
N ARG A 103 7.36 -8.92 3.84
CA ARG A 103 7.35 -10.06 4.76
C ARG A 103 8.63 -10.13 5.59
N SER A 104 9.80 -10.03 4.96
CA SER A 104 11.09 -10.04 5.67
C SER A 104 11.21 -8.90 6.68
N ALA A 105 10.65 -7.72 6.37
CA ALA A 105 10.65 -6.58 7.28
C ALA A 105 9.83 -6.80 8.57
N LEU A 106 9.00 -7.84 8.66
CA LEU A 106 8.34 -8.21 9.92
C LEU A 106 9.26 -8.96 10.89
N TYR A 107 10.32 -9.60 10.40
CA TYR A 107 11.18 -10.49 11.19
C TYR A 107 12.53 -9.87 11.59
N ASN A 108 12.76 -8.61 11.22
CA ASN A 108 13.89 -7.78 11.64
C ASN A 108 13.50 -6.86 12.80
#